data_AF-A0A832Y8N6-F1
#
_entry.id   AF-A0A832Y8N6-F1
#
_cell.length_a   1.000
_cell.length_b   1.000
_cell.length_c   1.000
_cell.angle_alpha   90.00
_cell.angle_beta   90.00
_cell.angle_gamma   90.00
#
_symmetry.space_group_name_H-M   'P 1'
#
loop_
_entity.id
_entity.type
_entity.pdbx_description
1 polymer ?
#
loop_
_entity_poly.entity_id
_entity_poly.type
_entity_poly.pdbx_seq_one_letter_code
_entity_poly.pdbx_strand_id
1 'polypeptide(L)'
;PDAWDDMYEEFLGVRSPTRTEGVLQDIHWSFGAFGYFPTYTLGNLYSAQLLQAAEKDIGSIDEQVRRGDFTPLLDWMRTHVHARGSILEPSDHIEEATGEQPKPDAFVAYLADKINALYGV
;
A
#
# COMPACT_ATOMS: atom_id res chain seq x y z
N PRO A 1 -1.53 -27.85 -4.00
CA PRO A 1 -0.46 -27.45 -3.03
C PRO A 1 0.84 -27.05 -3.73
N ASP A 2 1.35 -27.87 -4.65
CA ASP A 2 2.65 -27.63 -5.31
C ASP A 2 2.70 -26.35 -6.15
N ALA A 3 1.60 -25.98 -6.80
CA ALA A 3 1.51 -24.73 -7.55
C ALA A 3 1.84 -23.48 -6.69
N TRP A 4 1.54 -23.51 -5.38
CA TRP A 4 1.92 -22.42 -4.47
C TRP A 4 3.43 -22.29 -4.37
N ASP A 5 4.11 -23.42 -4.15
CA ASP A 5 5.55 -23.47 -3.95
C ASP A 5 6.29 -23.15 -5.27
N ASP A 6 5.76 -23.62 -6.41
CA ASP A 6 6.32 -23.32 -7.74
C ASP A 6 6.25 -21.82 -8.05
N MET A 7 5.12 -21.16 -7.72
CA MET A 7 4.98 -19.71 -7.91
C MET A 7 5.88 -18.90 -6.95
N TYR A 8 6.05 -19.34 -5.70
CA TYR A 8 6.99 -18.71 -4.77
C TYR A 8 8.44 -18.78 -5.28
N GLU A 9 8.83 -19.92 -5.85
CA GLU A 9 10.14 -20.09 -6.44
C GLU A 9 10.32 -19.20 -7.69
N GLU A 10 9.30 -19.09 -8.54
CA GLU A 10 9.31 -18.23 -9.72
C GLU A 10 9.43 -16.73 -9.36
N PHE A 11 8.61 -16.23 -8.44
CA PHE A 11 8.53 -14.79 -8.15
C PHE A 11 9.51 -14.31 -7.08
N LEU A 12 9.87 -15.17 -6.12
CA LEU A 12 10.68 -14.80 -4.95
C LEU A 12 12.00 -15.59 -4.84
N GLY A 13 12.20 -16.62 -5.67
CA GLY A 13 13.43 -17.42 -5.67
C GLY A 13 13.59 -18.33 -4.44
N VAL A 14 12.52 -18.58 -3.69
CA VAL A 14 12.54 -19.40 -2.47
C VAL A 14 11.40 -20.42 -2.47
N ARG A 15 11.62 -21.56 -1.82
CA ARG A 15 10.63 -22.65 -1.70
C ARG A 15 10.40 -23.02 -0.25
N SER A 16 9.14 -23.15 0.14
CA SER A 16 8.80 -23.52 1.52
C SER A 16 9.21 -24.96 1.84
N PRO A 17 9.83 -25.23 3.01
CA PRO A 17 10.19 -26.59 3.41
C PRO A 17 8.98 -27.41 3.90
N THR A 18 7.89 -26.74 4.29
CA THR A 18 6.68 -27.39 4.82
C THR A 18 5.40 -26.74 4.30
N ARG A 19 4.27 -27.45 4.32
CA ARG A 19 2.99 -26.84 3.90
C ARG A 19 2.48 -25.79 4.86
N THR A 20 2.86 -25.89 6.14
CA THR A 20 2.55 -24.91 7.19
C THR A 20 3.13 -23.54 6.86
N GLU A 21 4.35 -23.50 6.33
CA GLU A 21 5.03 -22.27 5.89
C GLU A 21 4.74 -21.93 4.41
N GLY A 22 4.08 -22.84 3.68
CA GLY A 22 3.66 -22.67 2.29
C GLY A 22 2.19 -22.28 2.19
N VAL A 23 1.40 -23.06 1.45
CA VAL A 23 -0.02 -22.76 1.18
C VAL A 23 -0.93 -22.64 2.41
N LEU A 24 -0.51 -23.11 3.59
CA LEU A 24 -1.27 -22.98 4.84
C LEU A 24 -0.82 -21.80 5.72
N GLN A 25 0.09 -20.95 5.24
CA GLN A 25 0.63 -19.82 6.02
C GLN A 25 -0.46 -18.80 6.41
N ASP A 26 -1.49 -18.65 5.58
CA ASP A 26 -2.55 -17.67 5.73
C ASP A 26 -3.93 -18.31 5.89
N ILE A 27 -4.76 -17.66 6.69
CA ILE A 27 -6.06 -18.16 7.11
C ILE A 27 -7.20 -17.83 6.12
N HIS A 28 -7.01 -16.89 5.19
CA HIS A 28 -8.08 -16.28 4.37
C HIS A 28 -8.94 -17.30 3.63
N TRP A 29 -8.32 -18.29 3.00
CA TRP A 29 -9.05 -19.30 2.23
C TRP A 29 -9.81 -20.28 3.13
N SER A 30 -9.40 -20.47 4.38
CA SER A 30 -10.10 -21.38 5.30
C SER A 30 -11.45 -20.84 5.77
N PHE A 31 -11.67 -19.52 5.71
CA PHE A 31 -12.96 -18.88 6.00
C PHE A 31 -13.59 -18.20 4.77
N GLY A 32 -13.11 -18.52 3.57
CA GLY A 32 -13.77 -18.14 2.31
C GLY A 32 -13.49 -16.73 1.81
N ALA A 33 -12.47 -16.03 2.31
CA ALA A 33 -12.08 -14.69 1.85
C ALA A 33 -11.30 -14.69 0.52
N PHE A 34 -11.86 -15.34 -0.50
CA PHE A 34 -11.33 -15.30 -1.86
C PHE A 34 -11.55 -13.91 -2.48
N GLY A 35 -10.54 -13.38 -3.17
CA GLY A 35 -10.55 -12.00 -3.69
C GLY A 35 -10.09 -10.95 -2.68
N TYR A 36 -9.75 -11.32 -1.44
CA TYR A 36 -9.28 -10.38 -0.42
C TYR A 36 -7.82 -9.95 -0.63
N PHE A 37 -6.92 -10.87 -1.00
CA PHE A 37 -5.48 -10.58 -1.11
C PHE A 37 -5.10 -9.38 -2.00
N PRO A 38 -5.73 -9.17 -3.17
CA PRO A 38 -5.44 -7.99 -3.99
C PRO A 38 -5.63 -6.65 -3.25
N THR A 39 -6.50 -6.60 -2.24
CA THR A 39 -6.76 -5.38 -1.46
C THR A 39 -5.55 -4.92 -0.66
N TYR A 40 -4.66 -5.83 -0.23
CA TYR A 40 -3.40 -5.46 0.43
C TYR A 40 -2.49 -4.66 -0.51
N THR A 41 -2.39 -5.12 -1.77
CA THR A 41 -1.58 -4.42 -2.78
C THR A 41 -2.20 -3.08 -3.12
N LEU A 42 -3.54 -3.01 -3.31
CA LEU A 42 -4.24 -1.74 -3.52
C LEU A 42 -3.99 -0.75 -2.37
N GLY A 43 -4.01 -1.22 -1.12
CA GLY A 43 -3.68 -0.40 0.04
C GLY A 43 -2.28 0.22 -0.03
N ASN A 44 -1.28 -0.56 -0.45
CA ASN A 44 0.08 -0.05 -0.66
C ASN A 44 0.12 1.03 -1.76
N LEU A 45 -0.53 0.78 -2.90
CA LEU A 45 -0.58 1.75 -4.01
C LEU A 45 -1.24 3.07 -3.56
N TYR A 46 -2.41 2.97 -2.92
CA TYR A 46 -3.18 4.13 -2.47
C TYR A 46 -2.41 4.91 -1.39
N SER A 47 -1.72 4.22 -0.48
CA SER A 47 -0.93 4.88 0.57
C SER A 47 0.12 5.82 0.01
N ALA A 48 0.86 5.40 -1.02
CA ALA A 48 1.91 6.23 -1.63
C ALA A 48 1.31 7.39 -2.44
N GLN A 49 0.21 7.15 -3.15
CA GLN A 49 -0.48 8.18 -3.92
C GLN A 49 -1.09 9.26 -3.00
N LEU A 50 -1.72 8.85 -1.90
CA LEU A 50 -2.24 9.75 -0.87
C LEU A 50 -1.12 10.52 -0.16
N LEU A 51 0.00 9.87 0.16
CA LEU A 51 1.17 10.54 0.76
C LEU A 51 1.71 11.62 -0.18
N GLN A 52 1.88 11.30 -1.47
CA GLN A 52 2.35 12.26 -2.46
C GLN A 52 1.39 13.45 -2.62
N ALA A 53 0.08 13.20 -2.59
CA ALA A 53 -0.92 14.27 -2.63
C ALA A 53 -0.86 15.16 -1.38
N ALA A 54 -0.81 14.56 -0.19
CA ALA A 54 -0.67 15.28 1.06
C ALA A 54 0.61 16.15 1.08
N GLU A 55 1.76 15.62 0.62
CA GLU A 55 3.01 16.38 0.55
C GLU A 55 2.94 17.62 -0.36
N LYS A 56 2.14 17.57 -1.44
CA LYS A 56 1.90 18.73 -2.31
C LYS A 56 1.13 19.83 -1.57
N ASP A 57 0.18 19.46 -0.71
CA ASP A 57 -0.72 20.40 -0.04
C ASP A 57 -0.14 20.97 1.26
N ILE A 58 0.50 20.12 2.07
CA ILE A 58 0.95 20.47 3.43
C ILE A 58 2.47 20.43 3.60
N GLY A 59 3.22 20.23 2.51
CA GLY A 59 4.68 20.22 2.50
C GLY A 59 5.28 18.91 3.02
N SER A 60 6.60 18.91 3.26
CA SER A 60 7.36 17.70 3.62
C SER A 60 6.82 17.02 4.88
N ILE A 61 6.30 15.80 4.72
CA ILE A 61 5.83 14.97 5.83
C ILE A 61 7.00 14.51 6.68
N ASP A 62 8.14 14.16 6.07
CA ASP A 62 9.35 13.75 6.81
C ASP A 62 9.83 14.79 7.83
N GLU A 63 9.77 16.09 7.50
CA GLU A 63 10.13 17.16 8.45
C GLU A 63 9.09 17.33 9.56
N GLN A 64 7.81 17.09 9.29
CA GLN A 64 6.77 17.09 10.32
C GLN A 64 6.96 15.91 11.28
N VAL A 65 7.18 14.71 10.75
CA VAL A 65 7.46 13.49 11.51
C VAL A 65 8.73 13.64 12.36
N ARG A 66 9.79 14.22 11.81
CA ARG A 66 11.06 14.49 12.54
C ARG A 66 10.84 15.35 13.79
N ARG A 67 9.88 16.26 13.75
CA ARG A 67 9.50 17.13 14.87
C ARG A 67 8.43 16.52 15.78
N GLY A 68 7.94 15.32 15.45
CA GLY A 68 6.88 14.63 16.17
C GLY A 68 5.49 15.22 15.96
N ASP A 69 5.30 16.06 14.94
CA ASP A 69 4.00 16.65 14.63
C ASP A 69 3.31 15.86 13.51
N PHE A 70 2.24 15.17 13.85
CA PHE A 70 1.42 14.40 12.92
C PHE A 70 0.06 15.06 12.65
N THR A 71 -0.20 16.22 13.27
CA THR A 71 -1.48 16.91 13.21
C THR A 71 -1.84 17.29 11.77
N PRO A 72 -0.93 17.91 10.98
CA PRO A 72 -1.29 18.32 9.63
C PRO A 72 -1.67 17.14 8.73
N LEU A 73 -0.91 16.04 8.78
CA LEU A 73 -1.21 14.84 8.01
C LEU A 73 -2.55 14.21 8.42
N LEU A 74 -2.80 14.09 9.73
CA LEU A 74 -4.04 13.51 10.22
C LEU A 74 -5.26 14.35 9.82
N ASP A 75 -5.15 15.68 9.89
CA ASP A 75 -6.25 16.58 9.51
C ASP A 75 -6.48 16.59 8.00
N TRP A 76 -5.41 16.48 7.19
CA TRP A 76 -5.53 16.28 5.75
C TRP A 76 -6.26 14.97 5.44
N MET A 77 -5.87 13.86 6.07
CA MET A 77 -6.51 12.55 5.89
C MET A 77 -7.97 12.55 6.35
N ARG A 78 -8.30 13.24 7.45
CA ARG A 78 -9.68 13.38 7.91
C ARG A 78 -10.55 14.10 6.89
N THR A 79 -10.02 15.16 6.29
CA THR A 79 -10.74 15.98 5.33
C THR A 79 -10.96 15.26 4.00
N HIS A 80 -9.89 14.68 3.44
CA HIS A 80 -9.92 14.12 2.08
C HIS A 80 -10.32 12.64 2.04
N VAL A 81 -10.08 11.89 3.12
CA VAL A 81 -10.33 10.44 3.16
C VAL A 81 -11.42 10.11 4.18
N HIS A 82 -11.17 10.28 5.47
CA HIS A 82 -12.01 9.68 6.51
C HIS A 82 -13.44 10.25 6.55
N ALA A 83 -13.62 11.56 6.34
CA ALA A 83 -14.94 12.19 6.39
C ALA A 83 -15.88 11.76 5.27
N ARG A 84 -15.36 11.21 4.17
CA ARG A 84 -16.17 10.75 3.04
C ARG A 84 -16.85 9.40 3.32
N GLY A 85 -16.29 8.59 4.22
CA GLY A 85 -16.85 7.26 4.52
C GLY A 85 -16.95 6.41 3.25
N SER A 86 -18.17 5.95 2.93
CA SER A 86 -18.44 5.12 1.74
C SER A 86 -19.42 5.78 0.75
N ILE A 87 -19.40 7.11 0.67
CA ILE A 87 -20.27 7.85 -0.28
C ILE A 87 -19.76 7.81 -1.73
N LEU A 88 -18.50 7.39 -1.93
CA LEU A 88 -17.85 7.22 -3.22
C LEU A 88 -17.32 5.79 -3.34
N GLU A 89 -17.24 5.30 -4.58
CA GLU A 89 -16.47 4.10 -4.90
C GLU A 89 -14.97 4.34 -4.64
N PRO A 90 -14.19 3.31 -4.26
CA PRO A 90 -12.80 3.50 -3.85
C PRO A 90 -11.91 4.21 -4.89
N SER A 91 -12.06 3.89 -6.17
CA SER A 91 -11.28 4.54 -7.24
C SER A 91 -11.59 6.03 -7.36
N ASP A 92 -12.88 6.36 -7.31
CA ASP A 92 -13.37 7.74 -7.43
C ASP A 92 -12.99 8.55 -6.19
N HIS A 93 -12.98 7.91 -5.02
CA HIS A 93 -12.55 8.54 -3.78
C HIS A 93 -11.04 8.85 -3.80
N ILE A 94 -10.21 7.93 -4.28
CA ILE A 94 -8.78 8.20 -4.45
C ILE A 94 -8.55 9.28 -5.51
N GLU A 95 -9.30 9.29 -6.61
CA GLU A 95 -9.23 10.38 -7.60
C GLU A 95 -9.65 11.72 -7.01
N GLU A 96 -10.72 11.77 -6.22
CA GLU A 96 -11.15 13.00 -5.53
C GLU A 96 -10.08 13.52 -4.56
N ALA A 97 -9.44 12.63 -3.80
CA ALA A 97 -8.45 13.00 -2.80
C ALA A 97 -7.08 13.37 -3.38
N THR A 98 -6.71 12.82 -4.55
CA THR A 98 -5.35 12.93 -5.10
C THR A 98 -5.27 13.66 -6.45
N GLY A 99 -6.40 13.88 -7.10
CA GLY A 99 -6.52 14.51 -8.41
C GLY A 99 -6.28 13.56 -9.60
N GLU A 100 -6.06 12.26 -9.35
CA GLU A 100 -5.83 11.27 -10.40
C GLU A 100 -6.33 9.87 -10.03
N GLN A 101 -6.77 9.11 -11.03
CA GLN A 101 -7.16 7.70 -10.86
C GLN A 101 -6.03 6.86 -10.24
N PRO A 102 -6.35 5.78 -9.50
CA PRO A 102 -5.32 5.00 -8.85
C PRO A 102 -4.34 4.34 -9.82
N LYS A 103 -3.05 4.50 -9.55
CA LYS A 103 -1.97 3.96 -10.38
C LYS A 103 -0.73 3.61 -9.56
N PRO A 104 0.18 2.75 -10.06
CA PRO A 104 1.30 2.26 -9.27
C PRO A 104 2.46 3.25 -9.15
N ASP A 105 2.50 4.30 -9.98
CA ASP A 105 3.65 5.18 -10.17
C ASP A 105 4.19 5.77 -8.87
N ALA A 106 3.31 6.29 -8.01
CA ALA A 106 3.71 6.88 -6.73
C ALA A 106 4.36 5.84 -5.80
N PHE A 107 3.83 4.61 -5.79
CA PHE A 107 4.37 3.53 -4.98
C PHE A 107 5.71 3.01 -5.50
N VAL A 108 5.83 2.85 -6.82
CA VAL A 108 7.09 2.43 -7.46
C VAL A 108 8.17 3.48 -7.23
N ALA A 109 7.86 4.77 -7.40
CA ALA A 109 8.78 5.86 -7.13
C ALA A 109 9.21 5.87 -5.65
N TYR A 110 8.27 5.79 -4.71
CA TYR A 110 8.56 5.71 -3.28
C TYR A 110 9.53 4.57 -2.94
N LEU A 111 9.29 3.36 -3.47
CA LEU A 111 10.16 2.22 -3.23
C LEU A 111 11.54 2.41 -3.88
N ALA A 112 11.60 2.86 -5.12
CA ALA A 112 12.85 3.10 -5.84
C ALA A 112 13.73 4.11 -5.09
N ASP A 113 13.15 5.26 -4.70
CA ASP A 113 13.87 6.30 -3.99
C ASP A 113 14.38 5.81 -2.62
N LYS A 114 13.53 5.09 -1.88
CA LYS A 114 13.89 4.55 -0.57
C LYS A 114 14.99 3.49 -0.67
N ILE A 115 14.90 2.58 -1.63
CA ILE A 115 15.89 1.52 -1.82
C ILE A 115 17.22 2.12 -2.29
N ASN A 116 17.20 3.07 -3.22
CA ASN A 116 18.40 3.80 -3.64
C ASN A 116 19.05 4.55 -2.46
N ALA A 117 18.26 5.22 -1.62
CA ALA A 117 18.79 5.92 -0.45
C ALA A 117 19.44 4.98 0.59
N LEU A 118 18.93 3.75 0.74
CA LEU A 118 19.42 2.78 1.72
C LEU A 118 20.58 1.92 1.20
N TYR A 119 20.58 1.57 -0.08
CA TYR A 119 21.48 0.57 -0.66
C TYR A 119 22.34 1.10 -1.81
N GLY A 120 22.06 2.31 -2.32
CA GLY A 120 22.82 2.95 -3.41
C GLY A 120 22.62 2.29 -4.78
N VAL A 121 21.46 1.67 -5.01
CA VAL A 121 21.08 0.95 -6.24
C VAL A 121 19.89 1.57 -6.93
#